data_AF-A0A9E6BAY0-F1
#
_entry.id   AF-A0A9E6BAY0-F1
#
_cell.length_a   1.000
_cell.length_b   1.000
_cell.length_c   1.000
_cell.angle_alpha   90.00
_cell.angle_beta   90.00
_cell.angle_gamma   90.00
#
_symmetry.space_group_name_H-M   'P 1'
#
loop_
_entity.id
_entity.type
_entity.pdbx_description
1 polymer ?
#
loop_
_entity_poly.entity_id
_entity_poly.type
_entity_poly.pdbx_seq_one_letter_code
_entity_poly.pdbx_strand_id
1 'polypeptide(L)'
;MSNQPMDKDLAAMLARVEADAELNKPTPLVDAAFDIINNESLSYIEKDKQITLIEAKASGHELTLFAEVWESLHVSTPLEEITAADAKPVNRDQE
;
A
#
# COMPACT_ATOMS: atom_id res chain seq x y z
N MET A 1 32.75 18.63 -23.46
CA MET A 1 31.93 19.01 -22.28
C MET A 1 31.14 17.77 -21.90
N SER A 2 31.55 17.08 -20.84
CA SER A 2 31.01 15.76 -20.50
C SER A 2 29.70 15.89 -19.73
N ASN A 3 28.63 15.31 -20.27
CA ASN A 3 27.35 15.05 -19.60
C ASN A 3 27.54 14.02 -18.47
N GLN A 4 28.05 14.43 -17.31
CA GLN A 4 28.43 13.52 -16.23
C GLN A 4 27.68 13.56 -14.87
N PRO A 5 26.57 14.30 -14.66
CA PRO A 5 25.81 14.16 -13.41
C PRO A 5 24.83 12.97 -13.43
N MET A 6 24.18 12.70 -14.57
CA MET A 6 23.08 11.72 -14.67
C MET A 6 23.54 10.27 -14.47
N ASP A 7 24.79 9.95 -14.81
CA ASP A 7 25.36 8.60 -14.72
C ASP A 7 25.70 8.21 -13.27
N LYS A 8 26.07 9.19 -12.43
CA LYS A 8 26.39 8.97 -11.01
C LYS A 8 25.16 8.77 -10.15
N ASP A 9 24.10 9.54 -10.41
CA ASP A 9 22.84 9.40 -9.67
C ASP A 9 22.16 8.07 -9.99
N LEU A 10 22.16 7.67 -11.27
CA LEU A 10 21.67 6.36 -11.68
C LEU A 10 22.48 5.22 -11.04
N ALA A 11 23.81 5.29 -11.07
CA ALA A 11 24.66 4.29 -10.44
C ALA A 11 24.46 4.21 -8.92
N ALA A 12 24.26 5.36 -8.25
CA ALA A 12 23.97 5.39 -6.82
C ALA A 12 22.58 4.83 -6.49
N MET A 13 21.57 5.06 -7.33
CA MET A 13 20.25 4.45 -7.18
C MET A 13 20.31 2.94 -7.37
N LEU A 14 20.98 2.45 -8.42
CA LEU A 14 21.16 1.02 -8.67
C LEU A 14 21.93 0.33 -7.53
N ALA A 15 23.02 0.94 -7.04
CA ALA A 15 23.79 0.40 -5.93
C ALA A 15 22.97 0.32 -4.62
N ARG A 16 22.02 1.26 -4.39
CA ARG A 16 21.11 1.19 -3.25
C ARG A 16 20.11 0.04 -3.38
N VAL A 17 19.57 -0.16 -4.58
CA VAL A 17 18.66 -1.28 -4.87
C VAL A 17 19.40 -2.62 -4.73
N GLU A 18 20.60 -2.74 -5.28
CA GLU A 18 21.43 -3.96 -5.15
C GLU A 18 21.87 -4.24 -3.70
N ALA A 19 22.05 -3.20 -2.88
CA ALA A 19 22.41 -3.34 -1.48
C ALA A 19 21.21 -3.61 -0.55
N ASP A 20 19.98 -3.53 -1.07
CA ASP A 20 18.79 -3.83 -0.29
C ASP A 20 18.66 -5.35 -0.09
N ALA A 21 19.06 -5.79 1.10
CA ALA A 21 19.02 -7.19 1.51
C ALA A 21 17.58 -7.75 1.60
N GLU A 22 16.56 -6.89 1.50
CA GLU A 22 15.16 -7.25 1.62
C GLU A 22 14.43 -7.28 0.28
N LEU A 23 15.05 -6.76 -0.79
CA LEU A 23 14.47 -6.63 -2.15
C LEU A 23 13.88 -7.93 -2.73
N ASN A 24 14.41 -9.09 -2.34
CA ASN A 24 13.96 -10.41 -2.81
C ASN A 24 13.32 -11.27 -1.72
N LYS A 25 13.02 -10.70 -0.55
CA LYS A 25 12.33 -11.44 0.50
C LYS A 25 10.85 -11.56 0.13
N PRO A 26 10.21 -12.71 0.38
CA PRO A 26 8.77 -12.86 0.20
C PRO A 26 8.00 -11.86 1.07
N THR A 27 6.95 -11.27 0.51
CA THR A 27 6.05 -10.33 1.19
C THR A 27 4.59 -10.83 1.16
N PRO A 28 4.31 -11.99 1.76
CA PRO A 28 3.01 -12.68 1.64
C PRO A 28 1.80 -11.89 2.18
N LEU A 29 1.97 -11.05 3.19
CA LEU A 29 0.92 -10.17 3.72
C LEU A 29 0.68 -8.98 2.79
N VAL A 30 1.72 -8.44 2.16
CA VAL A 30 1.57 -7.40 1.12
C VAL A 30 0.87 -7.99 -0.10
N ASP A 31 1.29 -9.18 -0.55
CA ASP A 31 0.65 -9.91 -1.65
C ASP A 31 -0.84 -10.14 -1.35
N ALA A 32 -1.17 -10.61 -0.14
CA ALA A 32 -2.55 -10.82 0.29
C ALA A 32 -3.36 -9.51 0.36
N ALA A 33 -2.73 -8.40 0.75
CA ALA A 33 -3.40 -7.09 0.75
C ALA A 33 -3.72 -6.62 -0.67
N PHE A 34 -2.82 -6.85 -1.64
CA PHE A 34 -3.09 -6.56 -3.05
C PHE A 34 -4.18 -7.46 -3.65
N ASP A 35 -4.26 -8.72 -3.25
CA ASP A 35 -5.39 -9.59 -3.63
C ASP A 35 -6.74 -9.02 -3.15
N ILE A 36 -6.78 -8.41 -1.95
CA ILE A 36 -7.98 -7.72 -1.44
C ILE A 36 -8.29 -6.45 -2.23
N ILE A 37 -7.28 -5.63 -2.53
CA ILE A 37 -7.45 -4.41 -3.35
C ILE A 37 -8.09 -4.77 -4.69
N ASN A 38 -7.58 -5.81 -5.33
CA ASN A 38 -8.03 -6.27 -6.65
C ASN A 38 -9.34 -7.07 -6.62
N ASN A 39 -9.90 -7.35 -5.44
CA ASN A 39 -11.15 -8.08 -5.33
C ASN A 39 -12.35 -7.17 -5.65
N GLU A 40 -12.93 -7.33 -6.83
CA GLU A 40 -14.09 -6.58 -7.31
C GLU A 40 -15.38 -6.87 -6.54
N SER A 41 -15.47 -7.99 -5.80
CA SER A 41 -16.66 -8.32 -5.02
C SER A 41 -16.70 -7.61 -3.65
N LEU A 42 -15.62 -6.94 -3.25
CA LEU A 42 -15.53 -6.24 -1.97
C LEU A 42 -15.73 -4.73 -2.17
N SER A 43 -16.51 -4.13 -1.28
CA SER A 43 -16.58 -2.68 -1.15
C SER A 43 -15.31 -2.11 -0.53
N TYR A 44 -15.08 -0.81 -0.71
CA TYR A 44 -13.99 -0.07 -0.09
C TYR A 44 -13.89 -0.28 1.42
N ILE A 45 -15.02 -0.22 2.14
CA ILE A 45 -15.06 -0.42 3.61
C ILE A 45 -14.63 -1.85 3.99
N GLU A 46 -14.99 -2.84 3.17
CA GLU A 46 -14.58 -4.23 3.42
C GLU A 46 -13.10 -4.44 3.13
N LYS A 47 -12.57 -3.79 2.09
CA LYS A 47 -11.14 -3.79 1.77
C LYS A 47 -10.33 -3.13 2.88
N ASP A 48 -10.71 -1.93 3.29
CA ASP A 48 -10.10 -1.17 4.39
C ASP A 48 -9.98 -2.00 5.68
N LYS A 49 -11.08 -2.61 6.12
CA LYS A 49 -11.09 -3.46 7.32
C LYS A 49 -10.16 -4.66 7.19
N GLN A 50 -10.17 -5.33 6.04
CA GLN A 50 -9.34 -6.52 5.84
C GLN A 50 -7.85 -6.17 5.76
N ILE A 51 -7.50 -5.09 5.05
CA ILE A 51 -6.13 -4.60 4.93
C ILE A 51 -5.60 -4.16 6.30
N THR A 52 -6.42 -3.45 7.10
CA THR A 52 -6.07 -3.09 8.50
C THR A 52 -5.72 -4.32 9.35
N LEU A 53 -6.49 -5.41 9.21
CA LEU A 53 -6.24 -6.65 9.95
C LEU A 53 -4.98 -7.39 9.48
N ILE A 54 -4.59 -7.22 8.22
CA ILE A 54 -3.35 -7.78 7.67
C ILE A 54 -2.16 -6.93 8.12
N GLU A 55 -2.25 -5.60 8.04
CA GLU A 55 -1.19 -4.69 8.50
C GLU A 55 -0.86 -4.92 9.98
N ALA A 56 -1.88 -5.12 10.83
CA ALA A 56 -1.68 -5.42 12.24
C ALA A 56 -0.87 -6.71 12.51
N LYS A 57 -0.74 -7.59 11.52
CA LYS A 57 0.09 -8.81 11.58
C LYS A 57 1.46 -8.63 10.92
N ALA A 58 1.63 -7.59 10.11
CA ALA A 58 2.89 -7.31 9.43
C ALA A 58 3.95 -6.81 10.41
N SER A 59 5.20 -7.11 10.09
CA SER A 59 6.35 -6.66 10.89
C SER A 59 7.60 -6.52 10.03
N GLY A 60 8.58 -5.75 10.52
CA GLY A 60 9.84 -5.53 9.81
C GLY A 60 9.64 -4.91 8.44
N HIS A 61 10.33 -5.45 7.43
CA HIS A 61 10.28 -5.00 6.04
C HIS A 61 8.86 -4.87 5.52
N GLU A 62 8.05 -5.90 5.74
CA GLU A 62 6.73 -6.01 5.16
C GLU A 62 5.79 -4.91 5.65
N LEU A 63 5.88 -4.55 6.94
CA LEU A 63 5.14 -3.43 7.51
C LEU A 63 5.53 -2.10 6.85
N THR A 64 6.79 -1.93 6.43
CA THR A 64 7.22 -0.68 5.79
C THR A 64 6.61 -0.48 4.40
N LEU A 65 6.16 -1.56 3.76
CA LEU A 65 5.52 -1.55 2.45
C LEU A 65 4.02 -1.26 2.51
N PHE A 66 3.38 -1.29 3.69
CA PHE A 66 1.94 -1.05 3.80
C PHE A 66 1.53 0.38 3.42
N ALA A 67 2.44 1.35 3.47
CA ALA A 67 2.17 2.69 2.93
C ALA A 67 1.78 2.64 1.44
N GLU A 68 2.48 1.82 0.65
CA GLU A 68 2.22 1.65 -0.80
C GLU A 68 0.90 0.89 -1.05
N VAL A 69 0.56 -0.06 -0.17
CA VAL A 69 -0.72 -0.77 -0.18
C VAL A 69 -1.88 0.22 0.01
N TRP A 70 -1.78 1.10 1.02
CA TRP A 70 -2.80 2.11 1.30
C TRP A 70 -2.95 3.13 0.18
N GLU A 71 -1.83 3.61 -0.38
CA GLU A 71 -1.86 4.49 -1.55
C GLU A 71 -2.54 3.79 -2.74
N SER A 72 -2.24 2.51 -2.96
CA SER A 72 -2.85 1.73 -4.04
C SER A 72 -4.35 1.54 -3.85
N LEU A 73 -4.82 1.28 -2.62
CA LEU A 73 -6.25 1.20 -2.31
C LEU A 73 -6.95 2.53 -2.64
N HIS A 74 -6.38 3.67 -2.22
CA HIS A 74 -6.96 4.98 -2.49
C HIS A 74 -6.99 5.34 -3.98
N VAL A 75 -5.92 5.03 -4.73
CA VAL A 75 -5.84 5.35 -6.16
C VAL A 75 -6.74 4.44 -7.01
N SER A 76 -6.91 3.18 -6.61
CA SER A 76 -7.75 2.21 -7.33
C SER A 76 -9.25 2.35 -7.02
N THR A 77 -9.61 2.99 -5.92
CA THR A 77 -11.01 3.16 -5.51
C THR A 77 -11.58 4.47 -6.09
N PRO A 78 -12.75 4.46 -6.74
CA PRO A 78 -13.44 5.68 -7.16
C PRO A 78 -13.70 6.64 -6.00
N LEU A 79 -13.49 7.94 -6.21
CA LEU A 79 -13.65 8.97 -5.17
C LEU A 79 -15.07 8.97 -4.57
N GLU A 80 -16.08 8.65 -5.36
CA GLU A 80 -17.48 8.55 -4.92
C GLU A 80 -17.68 7.46 -3.86
N GLU A 81 -16.93 6.37 -3.95
CA GLU A 81 -17.01 5.25 -3.00
C GLU A 81 -16.28 5.59 -1.69
N ILE A 82 -15.13 6.25 -1.78
CA ILE A 82 -14.37 6.76 -0.63
C ILE A 82 -15.23 7.79 0.14
N THR A 83 -15.78 8.77 -0.57
CA THR A 83 -16.61 9.82 0.04
C THR A 83 -17.92 9.28 0.62
N ALA A 84 -18.53 8.25 0.00
CA ALA A 84 -19.70 7.59 0.56
C ALA A 84 -19.39 6.81 1.85
N ALA A 85 -18.19 6.25 1.98
CA ALA A 85 -17.72 5.61 3.20
C ALA A 85 -17.50 6.63 4.34
N ASP A 86 -16.86 7.76 4.03
CA ASP A 86 -16.61 8.86 5.00
C ASP A 86 -17.89 9.61 5.39
N ALA A 87 -18.84 9.74 4.46
CA ALA A 87 -20.12 10.42 4.68
C ALA A 87 -21.13 9.59 5.48
N LYS A 88 -20.77 8.38 5.95
CA LYS A 88 -21.61 7.60 6.86
C LYS A 88 -21.34 8.06 8.30
N PRO A 89 -22.15 8.96 8.89
CA PRO A 89 -22.01 9.26 10.30
C PRO A 89 -22.20 7.96 11.08
N VAL A 90 -21.29 7.69 12.02
CA VAL A 90 -21.57 6.80 13.14
C VAL A 90 -22.88 7.32 13.74
N ASN A 91 -23.95 6.54 13.61
CA ASN A 91 -25.25 6.84 14.18
C ASN A 91 -25.08 6.84 15.71
N ARG A 92 -24.61 7.96 16.28
CA ARG A 92 -24.53 8.21 17.72
C ARG A 92 -25.92 8.60 18.22
N ASP A 93 -26.93 7.77 17.95
CA ASP A 93 -28.29 7.97 18.45
C ASP A 93 -29.02 6.62 18.49
N GLN A 94 -28.45 5.62 19.18
CA GLN A 94 -29.21 4.50 19.74
C GLN A 94 -28.52 4.01 21.03
N GLU A 95 -28.77 4.72 22.14
CA GLU A 95 -29.31 4.21 23.42
C GLU A 95 -29.35 5.31 24.48
#